data_AF-A0A9N9HG79-F1
#
_entry.id   AF-A0A9N9HG79-F1
#
_cell.length_a   1.000
_cell.length_b   1.000
_cell.length_c   1.000
_cell.angle_alpha   90.00
_cell.angle_beta   90.00
_cell.angle_gamma   90.00
#
_symmetry.space_group_name_H-M   'P 1'
#
loop_
_entity.id
_entity.type
_entity.pdbx_description
1 polymer ?
#
loop_
_entity_poly.entity_id
_entity_poly.type
_entity_poly.pdbx_seq_one_letter_code
_entity_poly.pdbx_strand_id
1 'polypeptide(L)'
;IDNLLTKQTELQNQLNDEQKITRVLQNECQNLSQEKETKRPTFKNYSQEKITHDLAKTQLINAKQSLHDLQEENQQFQSDIDKIIAERDARPDITQTEKVELLQKKAHSLRSELANEKTSHSHTQGQLTSEQLAHGATGTERDNFFNQLTNANLKLTTYENYLKNELKIIDLTDLPTLPAEQSLTDLIIFFNTHSKYDCCNPLHSDYDSLKTRLEQAEADRDQLATKTEELKNQKAQLANDYHKEKQKREKAEQERDNYQQQLSQKEKEIITKFITELKLVDCNENSSPEKVIEIIQQLLINPDANSSDAPFGESLANIKKVDLKMFENLGITTSKELENNIEKVNNYQELADL
;
A
#
# COMPACT_ATOMS: atom_id res chain seq x y z
N ILE A 1 -27.31 50.63 66.57
CA ILE A 1 -26.66 49.31 66.79
C ILE A 1 -27.40 48.25 65.95
N ASP A 2 -28.72 48.17 66.05
CA ASP A 2 -29.52 47.19 65.30
C ASP A 2 -29.35 47.27 63.77
N ASN A 3 -29.35 48.46 63.16
CA ASN A 3 -29.07 48.61 61.72
C ASN A 3 -27.68 48.12 61.28
N LEU A 4 -26.68 48.19 62.15
CA LEU A 4 -25.34 47.68 61.86
C LEU A 4 -25.31 46.15 61.94
N LEU A 5 -26.05 45.56 62.89
CA LEU A 5 -26.16 44.12 63.06
C LEU A 5 -26.90 43.47 61.87
N THR A 6 -27.97 44.10 61.38
CA THR A 6 -28.70 43.65 60.19
C THR A 6 -27.79 43.68 58.97
N LYS A 7 -27.08 44.80 58.76
CA LYS A 7 -26.18 44.94 57.61
C LYS A 7 -24.98 44.00 57.67
N GLN A 8 -24.45 43.72 58.87
CA GLN A 8 -23.41 42.71 59.05
C GLN A 8 -23.92 41.31 58.69
N THR A 9 -25.16 40.98 59.05
CA THR A 9 -25.78 39.69 58.73
C THR A 9 -26.03 39.54 57.22
N GLU A 10 -26.50 40.59 56.55
CA GLU A 10 -26.67 40.62 55.10
C GLU A 10 -25.35 40.42 54.36
N LEU A 11 -24.29 41.14 54.76
CA LEU A 11 -22.96 41.00 54.19
C LEU A 11 -22.37 39.60 54.42
N GLN A 12 -22.62 39.00 55.59
CA GLN A 12 -22.17 37.64 55.88
C GLN A 12 -22.87 36.60 55.00
N ASN A 13 -24.17 36.79 54.72
CA ASN A 13 -24.93 35.91 53.83
C ASN A 13 -24.46 36.07 52.38
N GLN A 14 -24.24 37.30 51.91
CA GLN A 14 -23.68 37.55 50.58
C GLN A 14 -22.30 36.91 50.41
N LEU A 15 -21.42 37.04 51.40
CA LEU A 15 -20.10 36.40 51.38
C LEU A 15 -20.21 34.87 51.30
N ASN A 16 -21.15 34.26 52.02
CA ASN A 16 -21.38 32.82 51.97
C ASN A 16 -21.90 32.35 50.60
N ASP A 17 -22.78 33.14 49.98
CA ASP A 17 -23.31 32.83 48.64
C ASP A 17 -22.22 32.96 47.57
N GLU A 18 -21.39 34.02 47.63
CA GLU A 18 -20.24 34.18 46.75
C GLU A 18 -19.25 33.02 46.90
N GLN A 19 -18.89 32.63 48.13
CA GLN A 19 -18.01 31.50 48.38
C GLN A 19 -18.57 30.19 47.81
N LYS A 20 -19.89 30.02 47.83
CA LYS A 20 -20.55 28.85 47.24
C LYS A 20 -20.44 28.87 45.70
N ILE A 21 -20.65 30.02 45.07
CA ILE A 21 -20.48 30.19 43.62
C ILE A 21 -19.03 29.95 43.21
N THR A 22 -18.05 30.50 43.94
CA THR A 22 -16.63 30.28 43.66
C THR A 22 -16.25 28.80 43.68
N ARG A 23 -16.78 28.02 44.64
CA ARG A 23 -16.53 26.57 44.70
C ARG A 23 -17.14 25.82 43.51
N VAL A 24 -18.32 26.22 43.05
CA VAL A 24 -18.95 25.61 41.86
C VAL A 24 -18.11 25.88 40.61
N LEU A 25 -17.68 27.13 40.41
CA LEU A 25 -16.84 27.50 39.27
C LEU A 25 -15.46 26.82 39.30
N GLN A 26 -14.83 26.71 40.47
CA GLN A 26 -13.57 25.97 40.62
C GLN A 26 -13.72 24.50 40.22
N ASN A 27 -14.80 23.84 40.64
CA ASN A 27 -15.06 22.45 40.26
C ASN A 27 -15.31 22.32 38.75
N GLU A 28 -16.03 23.26 38.14
CA GLU A 28 -16.27 23.26 36.69
C GLU A 28 -14.98 23.45 35.88
N CYS A 29 -14.11 24.38 36.30
CA CYS A 29 -12.80 24.57 35.68
C CYS A 29 -11.90 23.31 35.81
N GLN A 30 -11.92 22.63 36.96
CA GLN A 30 -11.18 21.38 37.14
C GLN A 30 -11.71 20.27 36.23
N ASN A 31 -13.04 20.13 36.11
CA ASN A 31 -13.66 19.16 35.22
C ASN A 31 -13.32 19.41 33.75
N LEU A 32 -13.41 20.67 33.29
CA LEU A 32 -13.05 21.04 31.92
C LEU A 32 -11.55 20.84 31.63
N SER A 33 -10.68 21.10 32.61
CA SER A 33 -9.25 20.83 32.47
C SER A 33 -8.97 19.32 32.33
N GLN A 34 -9.61 18.49 33.17
CA GLN A 34 -9.47 17.04 33.06
C GLN A 34 -10.02 16.49 31.75
N GLU A 35 -11.16 17.01 31.28
CA GLU A 35 -11.76 16.62 30.00
C GLU A 35 -10.86 16.98 28.82
N LYS A 36 -10.26 18.18 28.85
CA LYS A 36 -9.27 18.61 27.85
C LYS A 36 -8.06 17.68 27.84
N GLU A 37 -7.57 17.29 29.02
CA GLU A 37 -6.38 16.46 29.16
C GLU A 37 -6.62 15.00 28.72
N THR A 38 -7.81 14.46 28.98
CA THR A 38 -8.23 13.13 28.50
C THR A 38 -8.52 13.09 26.99
N LYS A 39 -9.04 14.17 26.40
CA LYS A 39 -9.33 14.23 24.94
C LYS A 39 -8.14 14.61 24.07
N ARG A 40 -7.06 15.16 24.64
CA ARG A 40 -5.85 15.55 23.90
C ARG A 40 -5.09 14.37 23.26
N PRO A 41 -4.87 13.23 23.93
CA PRO A 41 -4.14 12.09 23.33
C PRO A 41 -4.96 11.36 22.26
N THR A 42 -6.28 11.26 22.40
CA THR A 42 -7.15 10.62 21.39
C THR A 42 -7.16 11.38 20.06
N PHE A 43 -7.16 12.71 20.09
CA PHE A 43 -7.07 13.51 18.86
C PHE A 43 -5.72 13.37 18.15
N LYS A 44 -4.61 13.34 18.91
CA LYS A 44 -3.27 13.11 18.34
C LYS A 44 -3.17 11.73 17.68
N ASN A 45 -3.63 10.68 18.35
CA ASN A 45 -3.58 9.32 17.81
C ASN A 45 -4.43 9.17 16.54
N TYR A 46 -5.66 9.72 16.53
CA TYR A 46 -6.51 9.70 15.34
C TYR A 46 -5.89 10.45 14.15
N SER A 47 -5.22 11.58 14.40
CA SER A 47 -4.52 12.32 13.34
C SER A 47 -3.33 11.55 12.77
N GLN A 48 -2.56 10.87 13.63
CA GLN A 48 -1.41 10.07 13.24
C GLN A 48 -1.83 8.85 12.41
N GLU A 49 -2.82 8.09 12.88
CA GLU A 49 -3.35 6.92 12.19
C GLU A 49 -3.91 7.28 10.81
N LYS A 50 -4.61 8.40 10.70
CA LYS A 50 -5.14 8.89 9.42
C LYS A 50 -4.02 9.22 8.44
N ILE A 51 -2.97 9.92 8.89
CA ILE A 51 -1.81 10.25 8.04
C ILE A 51 -1.10 8.97 7.57
N THR A 52 -0.89 8.01 8.48
CA THR A 52 -0.26 6.72 8.13
C THR A 52 -1.12 5.91 7.14
N HIS A 53 -2.44 5.89 7.34
CA HIS A 53 -3.37 5.21 6.45
C HIS A 53 -3.39 5.84 5.05
N ASP A 54 -3.46 7.18 4.97
CA ASP A 54 -3.48 7.90 3.68
C ASP A 54 -2.16 7.70 2.92
N LEU A 55 -1.01 7.69 3.63
CA LEU A 55 0.29 7.38 3.03
C LEU A 55 0.34 5.94 2.48
N ALA A 56 -0.11 4.96 3.26
CA ALA A 56 -0.15 3.56 2.84
C ALA A 56 -1.09 3.36 1.63
N LYS A 57 -2.21 4.07 1.59
CA LYS A 57 -3.15 4.04 0.46
C LYS A 57 -2.52 4.58 -0.83
N THR A 58 -1.82 5.71 -0.75
CA THR A 58 -1.11 6.29 -1.89
C THR A 58 0.00 5.36 -2.40
N GLN A 59 0.79 4.78 -1.49
CA GLN A 59 1.82 3.81 -1.86
C GLN A 59 1.22 2.57 -2.56
N LEU A 60 0.09 2.07 -2.05
CA LEU A 60 -0.61 0.94 -2.67
C LEU A 60 -1.11 1.29 -4.07
N ILE A 61 -1.69 2.48 -4.28
CA ILE A 61 -2.16 2.93 -5.61
C ILE A 61 -1.00 2.99 -6.59
N ASN A 62 0.12 3.61 -6.19
CA ASN A 62 1.30 3.72 -7.06
C ASN A 62 1.86 2.34 -7.41
N ALA A 63 1.96 1.43 -6.44
CA ALA A 63 2.43 0.07 -6.69
C ALA A 63 1.51 -0.71 -7.66
N LYS A 64 0.20 -0.51 -7.59
CA LYS A 64 -0.75 -1.11 -8.54
C LYS A 64 -0.56 -0.58 -9.96
N GLN A 65 -0.36 0.74 -10.09
CA GLN A 65 -0.15 1.35 -11.39
C GLN A 65 1.15 0.83 -12.01
N SER A 66 2.25 0.82 -11.25
CA SER A 66 3.51 0.26 -11.75
C SER A 66 3.39 -1.21 -12.13
N LEU A 67 2.63 -2.02 -11.39
CA LEU A 67 2.39 -3.42 -11.75
C LEU A 67 1.60 -3.54 -13.06
N HIS A 68 0.60 -2.70 -13.27
CA HIS A 68 -0.19 -2.67 -14.50
C HIS A 68 0.68 -2.28 -15.71
N ASP A 69 1.47 -1.23 -15.58
CA ASP A 69 2.35 -0.75 -16.64
C ASP A 69 3.38 -1.84 -17.05
N LEU A 70 3.96 -2.54 -16.07
CA LEU A 70 4.86 -3.68 -16.32
C LEU A 70 4.16 -4.89 -16.95
N GLN A 71 2.86 -5.08 -16.70
CA GLN A 71 2.08 -6.13 -17.34
C GLN A 71 1.80 -5.81 -18.80
N GLU A 72 1.46 -4.56 -19.12
CA GLU A 72 1.29 -4.10 -20.50
C GLU A 72 2.60 -4.21 -21.29
N GLU A 73 3.72 -3.80 -20.69
CA GLU A 73 5.04 -3.90 -21.31
C GLU A 73 5.41 -5.36 -21.61
N ASN A 74 5.17 -6.29 -20.69
CA ASN A 74 5.40 -7.72 -20.93
C ASN A 74 4.50 -8.30 -22.03
N GLN A 75 3.23 -7.87 -22.11
CA GLN A 75 2.35 -8.29 -23.19
C GLN A 75 2.85 -7.78 -24.54
N GLN A 76 3.35 -6.53 -24.58
CA GLN A 76 3.94 -5.95 -25.77
C GLN A 76 5.19 -6.74 -26.21
N PHE A 77 6.10 -7.07 -25.29
CA PHE A 77 7.27 -7.89 -25.61
C PHE A 77 6.89 -9.28 -26.15
N GLN A 78 5.87 -9.91 -25.57
CA GLN A 78 5.40 -11.21 -26.06
C GLN A 78 4.85 -11.09 -27.50
N SER A 79 4.07 -10.05 -27.78
CA SER A 79 3.56 -9.78 -29.13
C SER A 79 4.69 -9.55 -30.14
N ASP A 80 5.73 -8.82 -29.75
CA ASP A 80 6.89 -8.57 -30.60
C ASP A 80 7.70 -9.85 -30.86
N ILE A 81 7.88 -10.70 -29.84
CA ILE A 81 8.52 -12.03 -30.00
C ILE A 81 7.73 -12.89 -30.99
N ASP A 82 6.41 -12.98 -30.80
CA ASP A 82 5.54 -13.78 -31.67
C ASP A 82 5.59 -13.29 -33.12
N LYS A 83 5.61 -11.96 -33.32
CA LYS A 83 5.78 -11.34 -34.64
C LYS A 83 7.13 -11.71 -35.27
N ILE A 84 8.22 -11.67 -34.50
CA ILE A 84 9.56 -12.05 -34.99
C ILE A 84 9.61 -13.53 -35.39
N ILE A 85 8.98 -14.40 -34.61
CA ILE A 85 8.89 -15.83 -34.91
C ILE A 85 8.10 -16.05 -36.19
N ALA A 86 6.94 -15.39 -36.34
CA ALA A 86 6.12 -15.47 -37.54
C ALA A 86 6.86 -14.97 -38.80
N GLU A 87 7.59 -13.85 -38.70
CA GLU A 87 8.41 -13.32 -39.80
C GLU A 87 9.54 -14.27 -40.19
N ARG A 88 10.17 -14.94 -39.21
CA ARG A 88 11.21 -15.96 -39.44
C ARG A 88 10.63 -17.17 -40.15
N ASP A 89 9.50 -17.68 -39.68
CA ASP A 89 8.90 -18.92 -40.20
C ASP A 89 8.29 -18.70 -41.59
N ALA A 90 7.89 -17.47 -41.93
CA ALA A 90 7.42 -17.09 -43.26
C ALA A 90 8.52 -16.99 -44.33
N ARG A 91 9.81 -17.08 -43.98
CA ARG A 91 10.93 -16.97 -44.92
C ARG A 91 12.00 -18.06 -44.69
N PRO A 92 11.76 -19.30 -45.13
CA PRO A 92 12.69 -20.41 -44.93
C PRO A 92 14.01 -20.30 -45.74
N ASP A 93 14.07 -19.45 -46.77
CA ASP A 93 15.16 -19.41 -47.77
C ASP A 93 15.92 -18.06 -47.83
N ILE A 94 16.12 -17.40 -46.70
CA ILE A 94 16.92 -16.17 -46.64
C ILE A 94 18.41 -16.53 -46.74
N THR A 95 19.07 -16.02 -47.77
CA THR A 95 20.52 -16.19 -47.95
C THR A 95 21.28 -15.58 -46.77
N GLN A 96 22.44 -16.15 -46.41
CA GLN A 96 23.20 -15.73 -45.22
C GLN A 96 23.51 -14.22 -45.20
N THR A 97 23.63 -13.61 -46.37
CA THR A 97 23.83 -12.17 -46.60
C THR A 97 22.64 -11.32 -46.15
N GLU A 98 21.42 -11.70 -46.51
CA GLU A 98 20.19 -10.99 -46.10
C GLU A 98 19.93 -11.15 -44.59
N LYS A 99 20.30 -12.30 -44.01
CA LYS A 99 20.24 -12.55 -42.57
C LYS A 99 21.17 -11.61 -41.79
N VAL A 100 22.37 -11.37 -42.30
CA VAL A 100 23.34 -10.42 -41.72
C VAL A 100 22.83 -8.98 -41.86
N GLU A 101 22.25 -8.60 -43.00
CA GLU A 101 21.73 -7.25 -43.21
C GLU A 101 20.53 -6.94 -42.29
N LEU A 102 19.66 -7.92 -42.07
CA LEU A 102 18.50 -7.81 -41.17
C LEU A 102 18.93 -7.73 -39.70
N LEU A 103 19.94 -8.52 -39.30
CA LEU A 103 20.57 -8.42 -37.99
C LEU A 103 21.27 -7.06 -37.78
N GLN A 104 21.94 -6.53 -38.81
CA GLN A 104 22.57 -5.20 -38.75
C GLN A 104 21.53 -4.08 -38.60
N LYS A 105 20.44 -4.11 -39.38
CA LYS A 105 19.33 -3.16 -39.25
C LYS A 105 18.68 -3.23 -37.88
N LYS A 106 18.44 -4.43 -37.36
CA LYS A 106 17.86 -4.63 -36.04
C LYS A 106 18.78 -4.18 -34.91
N ALA A 107 20.07 -4.47 -35.00
CA ALA A 107 21.07 -3.97 -34.06
C ALA A 107 21.16 -2.44 -34.08
N HIS A 108 20.99 -1.81 -35.24
CA HIS A 108 20.97 -0.34 -35.35
C HIS A 108 19.69 0.26 -34.74
N SER A 109 18.53 -0.37 -34.97
CA SER A 109 17.26 0.03 -34.34
C SER A 109 17.33 -0.04 -32.81
N LEU A 110 17.80 -1.17 -32.27
CA LEU A 110 17.94 -1.37 -30.83
C LEU A 110 18.92 -0.37 -30.19
N ARG A 111 20.00 -0.02 -30.89
CA ARG A 111 20.94 1.02 -30.41
C ARG A 111 20.28 2.41 -30.36
N SER A 112 19.43 2.73 -31.34
CA SER A 112 18.69 3.99 -31.36
C SER A 112 17.61 4.04 -30.28
N GLU A 113 16.88 2.95 -30.06
CA GLU A 113 15.93 2.82 -28.95
C GLU A 113 16.61 2.97 -27.60
N LEU A 114 17.72 2.26 -27.37
CA LEU A 114 18.49 2.37 -26.13
C LEU A 114 19.02 3.80 -25.90
N ALA A 115 19.43 4.49 -26.96
CA ALA A 115 19.86 5.88 -26.86
C ALA A 115 18.71 6.82 -26.45
N ASN A 116 17.52 6.62 -27.03
CA ASN A 116 16.31 7.38 -26.70
C ASN A 116 15.79 7.10 -25.28
N GLU A 117 15.91 5.85 -24.84
CA GLU A 117 15.53 5.46 -23.49
C GLU A 117 16.50 6.07 -22.47
N LYS A 118 17.80 6.10 -22.78
CA LYS A 118 18.82 6.74 -21.93
C LYS A 118 18.59 8.26 -21.78
N THR A 119 18.19 8.95 -22.84
CA THR A 119 17.79 10.37 -22.74
C THR A 119 16.51 10.55 -21.94
N SER A 120 15.53 9.66 -22.09
CA SER A 120 14.28 9.69 -21.32
C SER A 120 14.50 9.44 -19.82
N HIS A 121 15.39 8.50 -19.48
CA HIS A 121 15.79 8.22 -18.10
C HIS A 121 16.53 9.41 -17.47
N SER A 122 17.44 10.04 -18.21
CA SER A 122 18.12 11.26 -17.74
C SER A 122 17.13 12.41 -17.49
N HIS A 123 16.07 12.52 -18.29
CA HIS A 123 15.05 13.56 -18.12
C HIS A 123 14.19 13.31 -16.88
N THR A 124 13.70 12.09 -16.70
CA THR A 124 12.92 11.70 -15.51
C THR A 124 13.75 11.81 -14.22
N GLN A 125 15.02 11.44 -14.24
CA GLN A 125 15.91 11.62 -13.09
C GLN A 125 16.11 13.12 -12.75
N GLY A 126 16.21 13.99 -13.75
CA GLY A 126 16.24 15.44 -13.55
C GLY A 126 14.97 15.99 -12.90
N GLN A 127 13.79 15.49 -13.32
CA GLN A 127 12.49 15.85 -12.72
C GLN A 127 12.40 15.39 -11.26
N LEU A 128 12.80 14.14 -10.97
CA LEU A 128 12.76 13.59 -9.62
C LEU A 128 13.66 14.37 -8.64
N THR A 129 14.84 14.79 -9.12
CA THR A 129 15.77 15.61 -8.34
C THR A 129 15.20 17.00 -8.06
N SER A 130 14.50 17.59 -9.03
CA SER A 130 13.86 18.91 -8.85
C SER A 130 12.62 18.84 -7.94
N GLU A 131 11.86 17.75 -7.99
CA GLU A 131 10.74 17.50 -7.09
C GLU A 131 11.20 17.26 -5.63
N GLN A 132 12.30 16.54 -5.43
CA GLN A 132 12.93 16.37 -4.11
C GLN A 132 13.41 17.71 -3.52
N LEU A 133 13.98 18.59 -4.35
CA LEU A 133 14.37 19.94 -3.92
C LEU A 133 13.15 20.81 -3.56
N ALA A 134 12.05 20.70 -4.32
CA ALA A 134 10.80 21.39 -4.00
C ALA A 134 10.18 20.88 -2.68
N HIS A 135 10.22 19.57 -2.42
CA HIS A 135 9.78 19.02 -1.13
C HIS A 135 10.63 19.48 0.05
N GLY A 136 11.95 19.65 -0.13
CA GLY A 136 12.82 20.28 0.87
C GLY A 136 12.39 21.71 1.24
N ALA A 137 11.90 22.48 0.27
CA ALA A 137 11.36 23.81 0.50
C ALA A 137 10.08 23.78 1.38
N THR A 138 9.20 22.80 1.18
CA THR A 138 7.98 22.64 2.01
C THR A 138 8.27 22.33 3.48
N GLY A 139 9.39 21.65 3.77
CA GLY A 139 9.86 21.45 5.15
C GLY A 139 10.25 22.77 5.82
N THR A 140 10.94 23.64 5.08
CA THR A 140 11.36 24.96 5.56
C THR A 140 10.16 25.88 5.81
N GLU A 141 9.14 25.82 4.95
CA GLU A 141 7.87 26.53 5.15
C GLU A 141 7.11 26.01 6.37
N ARG A 142 7.04 24.69 6.56
CA ARG A 142 6.40 24.07 7.73
C ARG A 142 7.05 24.53 9.04
N ASP A 143 8.38 24.55 9.08
CA ASP A 143 9.12 24.98 10.26
C ASP A 143 8.97 26.49 10.51
N ASN A 144 8.88 27.30 9.44
CA ASN A 144 8.56 28.72 9.54
C ASN A 144 7.15 28.94 10.13
N PHE A 145 6.13 28.23 9.66
CA PHE A 145 4.78 28.30 10.23
C PHE A 145 4.74 27.85 11.70
N PHE A 146 5.48 26.80 12.05
CA PHE A 146 5.56 26.32 13.43
C PHE A 146 6.20 27.37 14.36
N ASN A 147 7.26 28.04 13.89
CA ASN A 147 7.91 29.12 14.63
C ASN A 147 6.99 30.35 14.78
N GLN A 148 6.25 30.72 13.73
CA GLN A 148 5.27 31.80 13.81
C GLN A 148 4.15 31.50 14.81
N LEU A 149 3.61 30.27 14.80
CA LEU A 149 2.58 29.85 15.75
C LEU A 149 3.09 29.86 17.20
N THR A 150 4.33 29.40 17.40
CA THR A 150 4.98 29.43 18.72
C THR A 150 5.13 30.85 19.24
N ASN A 151 5.59 31.78 18.38
CA ASN A 151 5.71 33.20 18.72
C ASN A 151 4.36 33.87 19.01
N ALA A 152 3.31 33.53 18.25
CA ALA A 152 1.96 34.04 18.48
C ALA A 152 1.40 33.58 19.84
N ASN A 153 1.57 32.30 20.19
CA ASN A 153 1.16 31.76 21.48
C ASN A 153 1.91 32.41 22.65
N LEU A 154 3.21 32.68 22.46
CA LEU A 154 4.02 33.36 23.47
C LEU A 154 3.52 34.79 23.72
N LYS A 155 3.19 35.53 22.64
CA LYS A 155 2.58 36.87 22.75
C LYS A 155 1.21 36.86 23.42
N LEU A 156 0.35 35.90 23.07
CA LEU A 156 -0.96 35.73 23.72
C LEU A 156 -0.81 35.50 25.22
N THR A 157 0.12 34.64 25.61
CA THR A 157 0.42 34.38 27.03
C THR A 157 0.89 35.65 27.75
N THR A 158 1.75 36.45 27.10
CA THR A 158 2.19 37.74 27.65
C THR A 158 1.02 38.71 27.81
N TYR A 159 0.11 38.81 26.85
CA TYR A 159 -1.07 39.66 26.96
C TYR A 159 -2.05 39.19 28.03
N GLU A 160 -2.30 37.88 28.13
CA GLU A 160 -3.12 37.32 29.21
C GLU A 160 -2.54 37.65 30.58
N ASN A 161 -1.22 37.53 30.73
CA ASN A 161 -0.53 37.88 31.97
C ASN A 161 -0.59 39.38 32.26
N TYR A 162 -0.45 40.24 31.25
CA TYR A 162 -0.57 41.69 31.42
C TYR A 162 -1.99 42.09 31.85
N LEU A 163 -3.02 41.55 31.19
CA LEU A 163 -4.43 41.78 31.54
C LEU A 163 -4.74 41.35 32.99
N LYS A 164 -4.25 40.17 33.38
CA LYS A 164 -4.49 39.62 34.73
C LYS A 164 -3.70 40.34 35.81
N ASN A 165 -2.42 40.61 35.59
CA ASN A 165 -1.51 41.04 36.66
C ASN A 165 -1.36 42.57 36.73
N GLU A 166 -1.26 43.25 35.59
CA GLU A 166 -1.05 44.71 35.54
C GLU A 166 -2.38 45.45 35.58
N LEU A 167 -3.36 45.03 34.77
CA LEU A 167 -4.68 45.67 34.72
C LEU A 167 -5.64 45.15 35.80
N LYS A 168 -5.28 44.07 36.51
CA LYS A 168 -6.12 43.42 37.54
C LYS A 168 -7.53 43.08 37.03
N ILE A 169 -7.69 42.88 35.72
CA ILE A 169 -8.93 42.44 35.12
C ILE A 169 -8.93 40.91 35.25
N ILE A 170 -9.39 40.46 36.41
CA ILE A 170 -9.45 39.02 36.76
C ILE A 170 -10.70 38.40 36.11
N ASP A 171 -11.73 39.21 35.86
CA ASP A 171 -12.98 38.85 35.19
C ASP A 171 -13.46 40.03 34.33
N LEU A 172 -13.92 39.77 33.10
CA LEU A 172 -14.49 40.80 32.21
C LEU A 172 -15.85 41.32 32.72
N THR A 173 -16.42 40.64 33.72
CA THR A 173 -17.66 41.05 34.39
C THR A 173 -17.44 42.07 35.51
N ASP A 174 -16.20 42.24 36.00
CA ASP A 174 -15.80 43.23 37.02
C ASP A 174 -15.32 44.56 36.39
N LEU A 175 -15.94 44.98 35.28
CA LEU A 175 -15.72 46.33 34.77
C LEU A 175 -16.28 47.34 35.77
N PRO A 176 -15.58 48.47 36.04
CA PRO A 176 -16.09 49.50 36.92
C PRO A 176 -17.49 49.94 36.46
N THR A 177 -18.47 49.89 37.36
CA THR A 177 -19.79 50.45 37.11
C THR A 177 -19.63 51.91 36.71
N LEU A 178 -20.31 52.28 35.63
CA LEU A 178 -20.32 53.66 35.15
C LEU A 178 -20.69 54.60 36.31
N PRO A 179 -20.11 55.82 36.36
CA PRO A 179 -20.49 56.81 37.36
C PRO A 179 -22.01 56.89 37.42
N ALA A 180 -22.59 56.92 38.63
CA ALA A 180 -24.03 56.72 38.88
C ALA A 180 -24.97 57.69 38.14
N GLU A 181 -24.43 58.69 37.45
CA GLU A 181 -25.14 59.72 36.70
C GLU A 181 -24.95 59.62 35.18
N GLN A 182 -24.20 58.63 34.68
CA GLN A 182 -23.99 58.40 33.26
C GLN A 182 -24.62 57.06 32.85
N SER A 183 -25.69 57.12 32.06
CA SER A 183 -26.22 55.92 31.43
C SER A 183 -25.26 55.44 30.33
N LEU A 184 -25.33 54.15 29.99
CA LEU A 184 -24.63 53.60 28.82
C LEU A 184 -24.93 54.42 27.55
N THR A 185 -26.16 54.93 27.46
CA THR A 185 -26.62 55.82 26.40
C THR A 185 -25.88 57.16 26.42
N ASP A 186 -25.64 57.76 27.59
CA ASP A 186 -24.88 59.01 27.73
C ASP A 186 -23.41 58.82 27.34
N LEU A 187 -22.83 57.65 27.63
CA LEU A 187 -21.48 57.29 27.18
C LEU A 187 -21.42 57.10 25.66
N ILE A 188 -22.38 56.38 25.09
CA ILE A 188 -22.51 56.17 23.63
C ILE A 188 -22.71 57.52 22.94
N ILE A 189 -23.54 58.40 23.50
CA ILE A 189 -23.73 59.77 23.00
C ILE A 189 -22.44 60.56 23.14
N PHE A 190 -21.73 60.51 24.27
CA PHE A 190 -20.44 61.17 24.45
C PHE A 190 -19.43 60.77 23.36
N PHE A 191 -19.22 59.46 23.14
CA PHE A 191 -18.32 58.95 22.11
C PHE A 191 -18.78 59.31 20.68
N ASN A 192 -20.08 59.27 20.40
CA ASN A 192 -20.60 59.55 19.05
C ASN A 192 -20.70 61.05 18.73
N THR A 193 -20.93 61.91 19.72
CA THR A 193 -21.16 63.36 19.54
C THR A 193 -19.92 64.21 19.75
N HIS A 194 -18.94 63.77 20.56
CA HIS A 194 -17.67 64.50 20.74
C HIS A 194 -16.72 64.37 19.54
N SER A 195 -17.06 63.56 18.52
CA SER A 195 -16.34 63.50 17.24
C SER A 195 -16.27 64.83 16.48
N LYS A 196 -17.04 65.84 16.89
CA LYS A 196 -17.11 67.16 16.23
C LYS A 196 -16.23 68.25 16.85
N TYR A 197 -15.70 68.03 18.05
CA TYR A 197 -14.76 68.95 18.70
C TYR A 197 -13.53 68.18 19.17
N ASP A 198 -12.54 68.08 18.28
CA ASP A 198 -11.09 67.98 18.55
C ASP A 198 -10.63 67.13 19.76
N CYS A 199 -11.33 66.04 20.08
CA CYS A 199 -10.69 64.94 20.75
C CYS A 199 -10.07 64.07 19.66
N CYS A 200 -8.78 64.30 19.42
CA CYS A 200 -7.89 63.32 18.80
C CYS A 200 -7.96 62.02 19.61
N ASN A 201 -9.00 61.22 19.40
CA ASN A 201 -9.06 59.88 19.91
C ASN A 201 -8.49 58.98 18.80
N PRO A 202 -7.28 58.43 18.93
CA PRO A 202 -6.65 57.58 17.92
C PRO A 202 -7.40 56.25 17.65
N LEU A 203 -8.58 56.06 18.26
CA LEU A 203 -9.37 54.83 18.26
C LEU A 203 -10.36 54.69 17.08
N HIS A 204 -10.56 55.70 16.23
CA HIS A 204 -11.47 55.58 15.08
C HIS A 204 -10.87 54.80 13.89
N SER A 205 -9.54 54.85 13.70
CA SER A 205 -8.87 53.96 12.71
C SER A 205 -9.01 52.49 13.07
N ASP A 206 -9.12 52.18 14.36
CA ASP A 206 -9.20 50.81 14.85
C ASP A 206 -10.57 50.19 14.55
N TYR A 207 -11.65 50.99 14.56
CA TYR A 207 -12.99 50.49 14.27
C TYR A 207 -13.16 50.06 12.80
N ASP A 208 -12.77 50.91 11.85
CA ASP A 208 -12.84 50.55 10.42
C ASP A 208 -11.94 49.35 10.11
N SER A 209 -10.75 49.29 10.73
CA SER A 209 -9.85 48.14 10.62
C SER A 209 -10.46 46.85 11.20
N LEU A 210 -11.17 46.94 12.33
CA LEU A 210 -11.88 45.82 12.94
C LEU A 210 -13.04 45.34 12.06
N LYS A 211 -13.78 46.27 11.46
CA LYS A 211 -14.87 45.95 10.53
C LYS A 211 -14.36 45.20 9.30
N THR A 212 -13.30 45.70 8.66
CA THR A 212 -12.68 45.01 7.51
C THR A 212 -12.14 43.63 7.90
N ARG A 213 -11.55 43.49 9.09
CA ARG A 213 -11.07 42.19 9.58
C ARG A 213 -12.21 41.21 9.86
N LEU A 214 -13.36 41.70 10.33
CA LEU A 214 -14.55 40.87 10.54
C LEU A 214 -15.12 40.38 9.20
N GLU A 215 -15.28 41.28 8.24
CA GLU A 215 -15.75 40.94 6.88
C GLU A 215 -14.81 39.92 6.20
N GLN A 216 -13.48 40.09 6.37
CA GLN A 216 -12.51 39.12 5.88
C GLN A 216 -12.64 37.76 6.57
N ALA A 217 -12.80 37.74 7.90
CA ALA A 217 -12.96 36.50 8.66
C ALA A 217 -14.26 35.75 8.29
N GLU A 218 -15.34 36.47 7.99
CA GLU A 218 -16.59 35.89 7.48
C GLU A 218 -16.38 35.28 6.09
N ALA A 219 -15.69 35.98 5.18
CA ALA A 219 -15.35 35.45 3.86
C ALA A 219 -14.45 34.20 3.96
N ASP A 220 -13.45 34.22 4.83
CA ASP A 220 -12.55 33.08 5.06
C ASP A 220 -13.32 31.87 5.63
N ARG A 221 -14.26 32.10 6.55
CA ARG A 221 -15.12 31.05 7.11
C ARG A 221 -15.99 30.41 6.02
N ASP A 222 -16.59 31.20 5.16
CA ASP A 222 -17.47 30.70 4.10
C ASP A 222 -16.67 29.94 3.02
N GLN A 223 -15.45 30.39 2.70
CA GLN A 223 -14.51 29.62 1.87
C GLN A 223 -14.13 28.29 2.52
N LEU A 224 -13.87 28.29 3.83
CA LEU A 224 -13.52 27.07 4.57
C LEU A 224 -14.68 26.08 4.61
N ALA A 225 -15.91 26.56 4.77
CA ALA A 225 -17.11 25.73 4.71
C ALA A 225 -17.27 25.06 3.34
N THR A 226 -17.05 25.82 2.26
CA THR A 226 -17.08 25.31 0.88
C THR A 226 -16.03 24.23 0.66
N LYS A 227 -14.77 24.49 1.02
CA LYS A 227 -13.68 23.50 0.93
C LYS A 227 -13.94 22.25 1.78
N THR A 228 -14.60 22.39 2.92
CA THR A 228 -14.95 21.26 3.79
C THR A 228 -15.97 20.34 3.11
N GLU A 229 -16.98 20.90 2.45
CA GLU A 229 -17.96 20.09 1.73
C GLU A 229 -17.36 19.45 0.46
N GLU A 230 -16.48 20.14 -0.26
CA GLU A 230 -15.72 19.58 -1.37
C GLU A 230 -14.86 18.37 -0.94
N LEU A 231 -14.12 18.51 0.16
CA LEU A 231 -13.31 17.41 0.72
C LEU A 231 -14.16 16.21 1.15
N LYS A 232 -15.35 16.46 1.69
CA LYS A 232 -16.30 15.41 2.08
C LYS A 232 -16.82 14.66 0.85
N ASN A 233 -17.13 15.38 -0.23
CA ASN A 233 -17.53 14.78 -1.51
C ASN A 233 -16.40 13.96 -2.15
N GLN A 234 -15.17 14.50 -2.16
CA GLN A 234 -13.99 13.77 -2.64
C GLN A 234 -13.74 12.50 -1.83
N LYS A 235 -13.88 12.56 -0.49
CA LYS A 235 -13.74 11.40 0.37
C LYS A 235 -14.78 10.31 0.06
N ALA A 236 -16.03 10.70 -0.17
CA ALA A 236 -17.09 9.77 -0.54
C ALA A 236 -16.83 9.11 -1.90
N GLN A 237 -16.37 9.89 -2.89
CA GLN A 237 -15.99 9.39 -4.20
C GLN A 237 -14.84 8.37 -4.11
N LEU A 238 -13.79 8.70 -3.37
CA LEU A 238 -12.62 7.83 -3.17
C LEU A 238 -12.97 6.52 -2.45
N ALA A 239 -13.99 6.52 -1.59
CA ALA A 239 -14.50 5.31 -0.94
C ALA A 239 -15.25 4.42 -1.92
N ASN A 240 -16.08 4.99 -2.79
CA ASN A 240 -16.77 4.26 -3.86
C ASN A 240 -15.79 3.65 -4.86
N ASP A 241 -14.77 4.41 -5.29
CA ASP A 241 -13.77 3.93 -6.23
C ASP A 241 -12.92 2.80 -5.63
N TYR A 242 -12.56 2.91 -4.35
CA TYR A 242 -11.90 1.81 -3.62
C TYR A 242 -12.76 0.54 -3.57
N HIS A 243 -14.07 0.67 -3.34
CA HIS A 243 -14.98 -0.48 -3.30
C HIS A 243 -15.09 -1.16 -4.67
N LYS A 244 -15.25 -0.39 -5.75
CA LYS A 244 -15.26 -0.91 -7.13
C LYS A 244 -13.96 -1.65 -7.47
N GLU A 245 -12.83 -1.06 -7.10
CA GLU A 245 -11.52 -1.66 -7.37
C GLU A 245 -11.29 -2.95 -6.58
N LYS A 246 -11.81 -3.02 -5.35
CA LYS A 246 -11.79 -4.26 -4.57
C LYS A 246 -12.58 -5.38 -5.26
N GLN A 247 -13.78 -5.10 -5.75
CA GLN A 247 -14.61 -6.08 -6.47
C GLN A 247 -13.94 -6.55 -7.77
N LYS A 248 -13.29 -5.66 -8.52
CA LYS A 248 -12.52 -6.03 -9.73
C LYS A 248 -11.40 -7.01 -9.40
N ARG A 249 -10.67 -6.77 -8.30
CA ARG A 249 -9.60 -7.66 -7.84
C ARG A 249 -10.09 -9.03 -7.42
N GLU A 250 -11.17 -9.09 -6.65
CA GLU A 250 -11.80 -10.35 -6.25
C GLU A 250 -12.23 -11.16 -7.48
N LYS A 251 -12.77 -10.50 -8.51
CA LYS A 251 -13.13 -11.14 -9.78
C LYS A 251 -11.91 -11.65 -10.54
N ALA A 252 -10.86 -10.83 -10.68
CA ALA A 252 -9.63 -11.22 -11.38
C ALA A 252 -8.91 -12.38 -10.67
N GLU A 253 -8.96 -12.42 -9.34
CA GLU A 253 -8.40 -13.52 -8.54
C GLU A 253 -9.18 -14.82 -8.78
N GLN A 254 -10.51 -14.78 -8.81
CA GLN A 254 -11.34 -15.92 -9.16
C GLN A 254 -11.07 -16.43 -10.59
N GLU A 255 -10.91 -15.51 -11.56
CA GLU A 255 -10.59 -15.88 -12.94
C GLU A 255 -9.21 -16.54 -13.03
N ARG A 256 -8.19 -16.01 -12.35
CA ARG A 256 -6.85 -16.61 -12.27
C ARG A 256 -6.90 -18.03 -11.69
N ASP A 257 -7.60 -18.21 -10.57
CA ASP A 257 -7.68 -19.51 -9.90
C ASP A 257 -8.40 -20.54 -10.80
N ASN A 258 -9.42 -20.11 -11.55
CA ASN A 258 -10.07 -20.94 -12.56
C ASN A 258 -9.12 -21.34 -13.70
N TYR A 259 -8.34 -20.40 -14.25
CA TYR A 259 -7.33 -20.72 -15.27
C TYR A 259 -6.27 -21.69 -14.76
N GLN A 260 -5.82 -21.54 -13.51
CA GLN A 260 -4.85 -22.44 -12.90
C GLN A 260 -5.41 -23.87 -12.78
N GLN A 261 -6.69 -24.01 -12.41
CA GLN A 261 -7.36 -25.31 -12.35
C GLN A 261 -7.47 -25.95 -13.75
N GLN A 262 -7.84 -25.17 -14.77
CA GLN A 262 -7.93 -25.66 -16.15
C GLN A 262 -6.57 -26.11 -16.70
N LEU A 263 -5.50 -25.34 -16.43
CA LEU A 263 -4.14 -25.71 -16.81
C LEU A 263 -3.70 -27.00 -16.13
N SER A 264 -3.92 -27.12 -14.82
CA SER A 264 -3.59 -28.35 -14.08
C SER A 264 -4.36 -29.56 -14.62
N GLN A 265 -5.62 -29.38 -15.02
CA GLN A 265 -6.41 -30.45 -15.63
C GLN A 265 -5.88 -30.84 -17.02
N LYS A 266 -5.52 -29.86 -17.85
CA LYS A 266 -4.91 -30.10 -19.18
C LYS A 266 -3.56 -30.80 -19.08
N GLU A 267 -2.75 -30.42 -18.11
CA GLU A 267 -1.47 -31.06 -17.83
C GLU A 267 -1.65 -32.54 -17.49
N LYS A 268 -2.60 -32.87 -16.61
CA LYS A 268 -2.97 -34.27 -16.32
C LYS A 268 -3.45 -35.02 -17.56
N GLU A 269 -4.31 -34.43 -18.38
CA GLU A 269 -4.77 -35.04 -19.63
C GLU A 269 -3.60 -35.38 -20.58
N ILE A 270 -2.62 -34.48 -20.70
CA ILE A 270 -1.42 -34.69 -21.52
C ILE A 270 -0.54 -35.80 -20.94
N ILE A 271 -0.30 -35.79 -19.63
CA ILE A 271 0.48 -36.81 -18.94
C ILE A 271 -0.15 -38.19 -19.12
N THR A 272 -1.46 -38.33 -18.90
CA THR A 272 -2.17 -39.59 -19.09
C THR A 272 -2.08 -40.09 -20.53
N LYS A 273 -2.14 -39.20 -21.54
CA LYS A 273 -1.91 -39.58 -22.94
C LYS A 273 -0.52 -40.14 -23.16
N PHE A 274 0.54 -39.47 -22.69
CA PHE A 274 1.91 -39.96 -22.82
C PHE A 274 2.10 -41.33 -22.16
N ILE A 275 1.59 -41.51 -20.94
CA ILE A 275 1.69 -42.78 -20.22
C ILE A 275 1.01 -43.90 -21.00
N THR A 276 -0.19 -43.64 -21.52
CA THR A 276 -0.98 -44.64 -22.24
C THR A 276 -0.36 -44.99 -23.59
N GLU A 277 0.05 -43.98 -24.37
CA GLU A 277 0.59 -44.18 -25.72
C GLU A 277 2.00 -44.81 -25.70
N LEU A 278 2.84 -44.43 -24.73
CA LEU A 278 4.21 -44.95 -24.60
C LEU A 278 4.32 -46.14 -23.64
N LYS A 279 3.22 -46.55 -23.01
CA LYS A 279 3.17 -47.64 -22.02
C LYS A 279 4.22 -47.49 -20.91
N LEU A 280 4.32 -46.29 -20.33
CA LEU A 280 5.30 -45.99 -19.30
C LEU A 280 4.96 -46.71 -17.98
N VAL A 281 5.65 -47.83 -17.70
CA VAL A 281 5.33 -48.77 -16.61
C VAL A 281 5.43 -48.15 -15.21
N ASP A 282 6.31 -47.16 -15.02
CA ASP A 282 6.56 -46.51 -13.72
C ASP A 282 5.90 -45.13 -13.54
N CYS A 283 4.96 -44.79 -14.42
CA CYS A 283 4.19 -43.56 -14.36
C CYS A 283 2.69 -43.81 -14.11
N ASN A 284 2.04 -42.86 -13.44
CA ASN A 284 0.59 -42.83 -13.29
C ASN A 284 0.05 -41.42 -13.56
N GLU A 285 -1.27 -41.27 -13.53
CA GLU A 285 -1.99 -40.02 -13.84
C GLU A 285 -1.60 -38.82 -12.94
N ASN A 286 -0.92 -39.07 -11.82
CA ASN A 286 -0.43 -38.07 -10.89
C ASN A 286 1.10 -37.90 -10.94
N SER A 287 1.79 -38.57 -11.88
CA SER A 287 3.20 -38.29 -12.15
C SER A 287 3.37 -36.83 -12.54
N SER A 288 4.45 -36.18 -12.10
CA SER A 288 4.78 -34.83 -12.58
C SER A 288 5.32 -34.87 -14.02
N PRO A 289 5.22 -33.77 -14.79
CA PRO A 289 5.79 -33.67 -16.12
C PRO A 289 7.28 -34.04 -16.14
N GLU A 290 8.05 -33.61 -15.14
CA GLU A 290 9.49 -33.85 -15.05
C GLU A 290 9.80 -35.34 -14.99
N LYS A 291 9.04 -36.09 -14.18
CA LYS A 291 9.21 -37.54 -14.06
C LYS A 291 8.88 -38.25 -15.38
N VAL A 292 7.83 -37.81 -16.07
CA VAL A 292 7.46 -38.37 -17.38
C VAL A 292 8.56 -38.09 -18.41
N ILE A 293 9.08 -36.86 -18.44
CA ILE A 293 10.17 -36.46 -19.33
C ILE A 293 11.43 -37.28 -19.04
N GLU A 294 11.80 -37.46 -17.78
CA GLU A 294 12.97 -38.24 -17.38
C GLU A 294 12.89 -39.68 -17.88
N ILE A 295 11.73 -40.34 -17.72
CA ILE A 295 11.54 -41.72 -18.18
C ILE A 295 11.56 -41.80 -19.71
N ILE A 296 10.95 -40.85 -20.41
CA ILE A 296 11.02 -40.78 -21.88
C ILE A 296 12.48 -40.62 -22.34
N GLN A 297 13.26 -39.78 -21.67
CA GLN A 297 14.68 -39.61 -21.97
C GLN A 297 15.48 -40.91 -21.74
N GLN A 298 15.21 -41.63 -20.66
CA GLN A 298 15.86 -42.93 -20.39
C GLN A 298 15.53 -43.96 -21.48
N LEU A 299 14.28 -44.01 -21.95
CA LEU A 299 13.85 -44.87 -23.07
C LEU A 299 14.57 -44.53 -24.38
N LEU A 300 14.85 -43.25 -24.63
CA LEU A 300 15.57 -42.81 -25.84
C LEU A 300 17.07 -43.12 -25.76
N ILE A 301 17.68 -43.01 -24.57
CA ILE A 301 19.13 -43.24 -24.38
C ILE A 301 19.43 -44.75 -24.37
N ASN A 302 18.56 -45.56 -23.76
CA ASN A 302 18.71 -47.01 -23.68
C ASN A 302 17.41 -47.69 -24.15
N PRO A 303 17.17 -47.78 -25.47
CA PRO A 303 15.95 -48.40 -26.01
C PRO A 303 15.79 -49.87 -25.56
N ASP A 304 16.90 -50.54 -25.27
CA ASP A 304 16.93 -51.95 -24.82
C ASP A 304 16.80 -52.13 -23.30
N ALA A 305 16.86 -51.08 -22.48
CA ALA A 305 16.80 -51.25 -21.02
C ALA A 305 15.42 -51.69 -20.50
N ASN A 306 14.35 -51.44 -21.28
CA ASN A 306 13.00 -51.96 -21.04
C ASN A 306 12.61 -53.07 -22.02
N SER A 307 13.52 -53.43 -22.93
CA SER A 307 13.41 -54.63 -23.73
C SER A 307 13.80 -55.82 -22.85
N SER A 308 12.80 -56.52 -22.31
CA SER A 308 13.03 -57.88 -21.78
C SER A 308 13.38 -58.88 -22.88
N ASP A 309 13.46 -58.44 -24.14
CA ASP A 309 13.68 -59.34 -25.26
C ASP A 309 15.16 -59.74 -25.29
N ALA A 310 15.38 -60.96 -24.81
CA ALA A 310 16.40 -61.83 -25.38
C ALA A 310 16.37 -61.74 -26.93
N PRO A 311 17.43 -62.15 -27.64
CA PRO A 311 17.39 -62.36 -29.08
C PRO A 311 16.24 -63.25 -29.59
N PHE A 312 15.49 -63.91 -28.69
CA PHE A 312 14.31 -64.74 -28.97
C PHE A 312 13.03 -64.34 -28.19
N GLY A 313 12.97 -63.18 -27.54
CA GLY A 313 11.74 -62.67 -26.90
C GLY A 313 11.27 -63.38 -25.62
N GLU A 314 12.12 -64.22 -25.01
CA GLU A 314 11.83 -64.86 -23.73
C GLU A 314 12.47 -64.08 -22.58
N SER A 315 11.81 -64.03 -21.42
CA SER A 315 12.36 -63.38 -20.23
C SER A 315 13.46 -64.23 -19.59
N LEU A 316 14.48 -63.58 -19.01
CA LEU A 316 15.59 -64.26 -18.32
C LEU A 316 15.10 -65.24 -17.24
N ALA A 317 14.00 -64.91 -16.56
CA ALA A 317 13.37 -65.77 -15.58
C ALA A 317 12.78 -67.06 -16.19
N ASN A 318 12.25 -66.99 -17.41
CA ASN A 318 11.77 -68.17 -18.14
C ASN A 318 12.94 -69.02 -18.64
N ILE A 319 14.00 -68.39 -19.16
CA ILE A 319 15.19 -69.10 -19.62
C ILE A 319 15.85 -69.87 -18.47
N LYS A 320 16.05 -69.23 -17.30
CA LYS A 320 16.53 -69.91 -16.09
C LYS A 320 15.69 -71.15 -15.72
N LYS A 321 14.36 -71.05 -15.85
CA LYS A 321 13.45 -72.18 -15.57
C LYS A 321 13.54 -73.27 -16.63
N VAL A 322 13.69 -72.90 -17.91
CA VAL A 322 13.83 -73.85 -19.01
C VAL A 322 15.15 -74.61 -18.88
N ASP A 323 16.24 -73.92 -18.59
CA ASP A 323 17.57 -74.53 -18.43
C ASP A 323 17.60 -75.51 -17.24
N LEU A 324 17.09 -75.09 -16.08
CA LEU A 324 16.98 -75.98 -14.91
C LEU A 324 16.14 -77.23 -15.21
N LYS A 325 15.01 -77.06 -15.91
CA LYS A 325 14.14 -78.18 -16.29
C LYS A 325 14.75 -79.06 -17.39
N MET A 326 15.61 -78.50 -18.24
CA MET A 326 16.36 -79.26 -19.24
C MET A 326 17.37 -80.20 -18.57
N PHE A 327 18.08 -79.74 -17.54
CA PHE A 327 18.98 -80.60 -16.76
C PHE A 327 18.25 -81.75 -16.08
N GLU A 328 17.08 -81.48 -15.47
CA GLU A 328 16.22 -82.53 -14.89
C GLU A 328 15.77 -83.56 -15.95
N ASN A 329 15.33 -83.10 -17.12
CA ASN A 329 14.87 -83.97 -18.21
C ASN A 329 16.00 -84.83 -18.81
N LEU A 330 17.25 -84.36 -18.72
CA LEU A 330 18.44 -85.11 -19.12
C LEU A 330 18.93 -86.09 -18.04
N GLY A 331 18.26 -86.16 -16.89
CA GLY A 331 18.66 -87.00 -15.76
C GLY A 331 19.95 -86.51 -15.07
N ILE A 332 20.35 -85.27 -15.31
CA ILE A 332 21.52 -84.65 -14.70
C ILE A 332 21.07 -84.10 -13.34
N THR A 333 21.61 -84.65 -12.26
CA THR A 333 21.35 -84.11 -10.93
C THR A 333 22.11 -82.80 -10.77
N THR A 334 21.39 -81.67 -10.81
CA THR A 334 21.96 -80.35 -10.54
C THR A 334 22.40 -80.26 -9.09
N SER A 335 23.57 -79.67 -8.84
CA SER A 335 23.98 -79.35 -7.47
C SER A 335 23.22 -78.10 -7.01
N LYS A 336 22.90 -78.01 -5.71
CA LYS A 336 22.32 -76.79 -5.11
C LYS A 336 23.17 -75.54 -5.33
N GLU A 337 24.47 -75.71 -5.57
CA GLU A 337 25.38 -74.62 -5.87
C GLU A 337 25.17 -74.08 -7.29
N LEU A 338 24.98 -74.95 -8.29
CA LEU A 338 24.65 -74.55 -9.65
C LEU A 338 23.27 -73.89 -9.73
N GLU A 339 22.27 -74.42 -9.03
CA GLU A 339 20.93 -73.81 -8.95
C GLU A 339 20.99 -72.39 -8.38
N ASN A 340 21.72 -72.20 -7.27
CA ASN A 340 21.93 -70.88 -6.68
C ASN A 340 22.70 -69.92 -7.60
N ASN A 341 23.66 -70.44 -8.38
CA ASN A 341 24.42 -69.62 -9.31
C ASN A 341 23.54 -69.16 -10.49
N ILE A 342 22.75 -70.06 -11.08
CA ILE A 342 21.78 -69.72 -12.13
C ILE A 342 20.74 -68.71 -11.62
N GLU A 343 20.26 -68.86 -10.38
CA GLU A 343 19.27 -67.95 -9.81
C GLU A 343 19.82 -66.53 -9.60
N LYS A 344 21.11 -66.39 -9.26
CA LYS A 344 21.79 -65.10 -9.00
C LYS A 344 22.19 -64.28 -10.23
N VAL A 345 22.16 -64.87 -11.41
CA VAL A 345 22.52 -64.18 -12.66
C VAL A 345 21.57 -63.02 -12.97
N ASN A 346 22.10 -61.83 -13.31
CA ASN A 346 21.27 -60.65 -13.58
C ASN A 346 21.14 -60.30 -15.06
N ASN A 347 21.91 -60.95 -15.95
CA ASN A 347 21.87 -60.72 -17.39
C ASN A 347 22.24 -61.98 -18.17
N TYR A 348 22.04 -61.97 -19.50
CA TYR A 348 22.31 -63.14 -20.35
C TYR A 348 23.79 -63.51 -20.46
N GLN A 349 24.69 -62.52 -20.40
CA GLN A 349 26.12 -62.76 -20.52
C GLN A 349 26.63 -63.61 -19.35
N GLU A 350 26.22 -63.25 -18.14
CA GLU A 350 26.52 -64.00 -16.92
C GLU A 350 25.94 -65.42 -16.93
N LEU A 351 24.81 -65.66 -17.62
CA LEU A 351 24.21 -67.00 -17.73
C LEU A 351 25.01 -67.88 -18.70
N ALA A 352 25.52 -67.29 -19.79
CA ALA A 352 26.31 -68.01 -20.79
C ALA A 352 27.74 -68.35 -20.29
N ASP A 353 28.23 -67.60 -19.30
CA ASP A 353 29.55 -67.79 -18.70
C ASP A 353 29.56 -68.85 -17.55
N LEU A 354 28.38 -69.35 -17.13
CA LEU A 354 28.20 -70.47 -16.19
C LEU A 354 28.32 -71.82 -16.89
#